data_AF-S7Y7E7-F1
#
_entry.id   AF-S7Y7E7-F1
#
_cell.length_a   1.000
_cell.length_b   1.000
_cell.length_c   1.000
_cell.angle_alpha   90.00
_cell.angle_beta   90.00
_cell.angle_gamma   90.00
#
_symmetry.space_group_name_H-M   'P 1'
#
loop_
_entity.id
_entity.type
_entity.pdbx_description
1 polymer ?
#
loop_
_entity_poly.entity_id
_entity_poly.type
_entity_poly.pdbx_seq_one_letter_code
_entity_poly.pdbx_strand_id
1 'polypeptide(L)'
;MKNIQLISLVAITSLGLVACGGGSSADNNSNNTGTLNVSLTDNPACGMDHVYVTVKEVKVHSSSTAKDSDAGWYSVKLANPKKIDLLTLTNGALTTLGQTPLPAGRYTQIRLVLDQNQGSKWANSVVPTGGTELALTTPSAAQSGYKVVGSFDVKPDTLVDLVLDFDACQSIVKRGNGSYNLKPVVTATPQVVSGTISGFVSPSLAQAGATVYAQQNGEIVKGTPVPATGDFKLMPLVQSKTNGNYDIVITAPGYATAVIKSVPVTAEQTTTISTQALPINTNVTTHYRVSGTATPSSDLIKVNAKQTSGGTTYTVNTINATLDTGAYSLSLSTGAPYLGPYTGTLPIVFTPDNTVNGQYTISATDTVKATTQNAPVTISTMDVNNINFNF
;
A
#
# COMPACT_ATOMS: atom_id res chain seq x y z
N MET A 1 -77.71 -30.87 -15.00
CA MET A 1 -79.08 -30.69 -15.51
C MET A 1 -79.85 -29.81 -14.54
N LYS A 2 -80.60 -28.84 -15.07
CA LYS A 2 -81.44 -27.81 -14.43
C LYS A 2 -80.76 -26.52 -13.99
N ASN A 3 -80.78 -25.62 -14.97
CA ASN A 3 -80.71 -24.17 -14.92
C ASN A 3 -81.78 -23.58 -14.00
N ILE A 4 -81.45 -22.52 -13.26
CA ILE A 4 -82.40 -21.45 -12.91
C ILE A 4 -81.69 -20.12 -13.13
N GLN A 5 -82.10 -19.43 -14.20
CA GLN A 5 -81.83 -18.02 -14.43
C GLN A 5 -82.95 -17.21 -13.78
N LEU A 6 -82.61 -16.10 -13.11
CA LEU A 6 -83.50 -14.95 -13.04
C LEU A 6 -82.69 -13.67 -13.27
N ILE A 7 -83.04 -13.01 -14.37
CA ILE A 7 -82.57 -11.72 -14.86
C ILE A 7 -83.63 -10.68 -14.45
N SER A 8 -83.23 -9.57 -13.83
CA SER A 8 -83.93 -8.27 -13.73
C SER A 8 -83.09 -7.39 -12.79
N LEU A 9 -82.84 -6.10 -12.97
CA LEU A 9 -83.25 -5.09 -13.93
C LEU A 9 -82.23 -3.93 -13.81
N VAL A 10 -81.98 -3.25 -14.92
CA VAL A 10 -81.03 -2.15 -15.12
C VAL A 10 -81.42 -0.89 -14.32
N ALA A 11 -80.44 -0.23 -13.69
CA ALA A 11 -80.51 1.19 -13.32
C ALA A 11 -79.20 1.88 -13.72
N ILE A 12 -79.25 2.61 -14.85
CA ILE A 12 -78.19 3.48 -15.36
C ILE A 12 -78.31 4.81 -14.62
N THR A 13 -77.26 5.21 -13.90
CA THR A 13 -77.09 6.58 -13.41
C THR A 13 -75.65 7.01 -13.67
N SER A 14 -75.47 7.70 -14.79
CA SER A 14 -74.27 8.41 -15.17
C SER A 14 -74.28 9.80 -14.53
N LEU A 15 -73.44 10.01 -13.51
CA LEU A 15 -73.01 11.35 -13.09
C LEU A 15 -71.51 11.46 -13.36
N GLY A 16 -71.15 12.30 -14.33
CA GLY A 16 -69.78 12.73 -14.53
C GLY A 16 -69.41 13.80 -13.50
N LEU A 17 -68.27 13.62 -12.84
CA LEU A 17 -67.54 14.67 -12.15
C LEU A 17 -66.11 14.67 -12.66
N VAL A 18 -65.71 15.87 -13.04
CA VAL A 18 -64.44 16.27 -13.63
C VAL A 18 -63.31 16.22 -12.59
N ALA A 19 -62.12 15.90 -13.10
CA ALA A 19 -60.77 16.02 -12.57
C ALA A 19 -60.54 16.92 -11.33
N CYS A 20 -59.77 16.41 -10.37
CA CYS A 20 -58.65 17.13 -9.77
C CYS A 20 -57.77 16.20 -8.92
N GLY A 21 -56.45 16.25 -9.15
CA GLY A 21 -55.44 16.08 -8.08
C GLY A 21 -54.88 14.67 -7.86
N GLY A 22 -53.60 14.49 -8.18
CA GLY A 22 -52.80 13.39 -7.65
C GLY A 22 -51.84 12.73 -8.64
N GLY A 23 -51.21 13.50 -9.54
CA GLY A 23 -49.99 13.05 -10.19
C GLY A 23 -48.90 12.89 -9.14
N SER A 24 -48.76 11.69 -8.58
CA SER A 24 -47.47 11.27 -8.05
C SER A 24 -46.64 10.90 -9.25
N SER A 25 -45.92 11.90 -9.77
CA SER A 25 -44.67 11.68 -10.47
C SER A 25 -43.91 10.66 -9.64
N ALA A 26 -43.83 9.43 -10.12
CA ALA A 26 -42.76 8.55 -9.74
C ALA A 26 -41.51 9.27 -10.25
N ASP A 27 -40.90 10.04 -9.36
CA ASP A 27 -39.54 10.54 -9.52
C ASP A 27 -38.68 9.30 -9.76
N ASN A 28 -38.47 8.98 -11.05
CA ASN A 28 -37.46 8.04 -11.53
C ASN A 28 -36.08 8.69 -11.32
N ASN A 29 -35.76 8.96 -10.07
CA ASN A 29 -34.43 9.25 -9.62
C ASN A 29 -34.25 8.54 -8.29
N SER A 30 -34.33 7.20 -8.33
CA SER A 30 -33.58 6.40 -7.37
C SER A 30 -32.13 6.85 -7.53
N ASN A 31 -31.70 7.81 -6.69
CA ASN A 31 -30.32 8.21 -6.61
C ASN A 31 -29.55 6.93 -6.35
N ASN A 32 -28.94 6.44 -7.42
CA ASN A 32 -28.42 5.10 -7.54
C ASN A 32 -27.12 5.07 -6.75
N THR A 33 -27.18 5.14 -5.42
CA THR A 33 -26.04 5.39 -4.54
C THR A 33 -25.53 4.09 -3.96
N GLY A 34 -24.21 3.99 -3.78
CA GLY A 34 -23.59 3.05 -2.87
C GLY A 34 -22.94 3.80 -1.70
N THR A 35 -22.23 3.07 -0.85
CA THR A 35 -21.48 3.63 0.27
C THR A 35 -20.00 3.34 0.08
N LEU A 36 -19.16 4.36 0.22
CA LEU A 36 -17.71 4.19 0.33
C LEU A 36 -17.33 4.17 1.80
N ASN A 37 -16.64 3.12 2.24
CA ASN A 37 -15.93 3.08 3.51
C ASN A 37 -14.42 3.12 3.24
N VAL A 38 -13.69 3.97 3.98
CA VAL A 38 -12.26 4.17 3.76
C VAL A 38 -11.49 3.76 5.01
N SER A 39 -10.48 2.93 4.82
CA SER A 39 -9.51 2.54 5.85
C SER A 39 -8.09 2.88 5.44
N LEU A 40 -7.20 3.07 6.40
CA LEU A 40 -5.78 3.32 6.21
C LEU A 40 -4.97 2.12 6.71
N THR A 41 -3.92 1.77 5.99
CA THR A 41 -2.88 0.81 6.36
C THR A 41 -1.51 1.34 5.93
N ASP A 42 -0.44 0.68 6.36
CA ASP A 42 0.94 1.08 6.07
C ASP A 42 1.70 0.01 5.28
N ASN A 43 2.63 0.47 4.45
CA ASN A 43 3.73 -0.31 3.88
C ASN A 43 5.01 0.10 4.63
N PRO A 44 5.92 -0.84 4.98
CA PRO A 44 6.94 -0.66 6.02
C PRO A 44 7.72 0.64 5.87
N ALA A 45 7.98 1.33 6.98
CA ALA A 45 8.92 2.45 6.99
C ALA A 45 10.38 1.96 6.98
N CYS A 46 11.26 2.77 6.38
CA CYS A 46 12.69 2.51 6.36
C CYS A 46 13.40 3.39 7.40
N GLY A 47 13.92 2.80 8.48
CA GLY A 47 14.78 3.47 9.47
C GLY A 47 14.07 4.48 10.37
N MET A 48 12.77 4.28 10.63
CA MET A 48 11.97 5.11 11.54
C MET A 48 11.33 4.22 12.61
N ASP A 49 11.20 4.75 13.83
CA ASP A 49 10.50 4.08 14.93
C ASP A 49 9.02 4.49 14.98
N HIS A 50 8.71 5.74 14.63
CA HIS A 50 7.34 6.24 14.52
C HIS A 50 7.17 7.21 13.33
N VAL A 51 6.01 7.15 12.68
CA VAL A 51 5.60 8.14 11.66
C VAL A 51 4.17 8.55 11.93
N TYR A 52 4.00 9.74 12.49
CA TYR A 52 2.69 10.28 12.82
C TYR A 52 2.17 11.15 11.68
N VAL A 53 0.96 10.85 11.21
CA VAL A 53 0.21 11.69 10.27
C VAL A 53 -1.18 11.99 10.83
N THR A 54 -1.66 13.21 10.66
CA THR A 54 -3.02 13.58 11.07
C THR A 54 -3.91 13.69 9.85
N VAL A 55 -4.81 12.71 9.68
CA VAL A 55 -5.76 12.68 8.56
C VAL A 55 -6.97 13.55 8.88
N LYS A 56 -7.33 14.45 7.96
CA LYS A 56 -8.47 15.35 8.09
C LYS A 56 -9.67 14.90 7.26
N GLU A 57 -9.42 14.50 6.02
CA GLU A 57 -10.47 14.18 5.04
C GLU A 57 -9.90 13.32 3.92
N VAL A 58 -10.74 12.46 3.32
CA VAL A 58 -10.47 11.82 2.03
C VAL A 58 -11.45 12.35 1.00
N LYS A 59 -10.95 12.85 -0.12
CA LYS A 59 -11.77 13.38 -1.21
C LYS A 59 -11.71 12.45 -2.42
N VAL A 60 -12.83 12.25 -3.10
CA VAL A 60 -12.92 11.41 -4.30
C VAL A 60 -13.66 12.13 -5.43
N HIS A 61 -13.27 11.84 -6.67
CA HIS A 61 -13.82 12.44 -7.88
C HIS A 61 -13.78 11.45 -9.07
N SER A 62 -14.74 11.56 -9.99
CA SER A 62 -14.89 10.68 -11.16
C SER A 62 -13.97 11.02 -12.33
N SER A 63 -13.60 12.29 -12.50
CA SER A 63 -12.54 12.74 -13.43
C SER A 63 -11.15 12.62 -12.81
N SER A 64 -10.17 12.14 -13.58
CA SER A 64 -8.75 12.01 -13.23
C SER A 64 -7.94 13.31 -13.33
N THR A 65 -8.55 14.38 -13.84
CA THR A 65 -7.93 15.70 -14.06
C THR A 65 -8.62 16.82 -13.29
N ALA A 66 -9.50 16.47 -12.35
CA ALA A 66 -10.28 17.44 -11.58
C ALA A 66 -9.39 18.35 -10.74
N LYS A 67 -9.68 19.65 -10.82
CA LYS A 67 -9.08 20.70 -9.99
C LYS A 67 -9.85 20.85 -8.69
N ASP A 68 -9.26 21.52 -7.73
CA ASP A 68 -9.74 21.61 -6.35
C ASP A 68 -11.10 22.32 -6.23
N SER A 69 -11.32 23.30 -7.09
CA SER A 69 -12.52 24.13 -7.16
C SER A 69 -13.63 23.54 -8.02
N ASP A 70 -13.38 22.42 -8.71
CA ASP A 70 -14.36 21.81 -9.60
C ASP A 70 -15.52 21.23 -8.78
N ALA A 71 -16.73 21.20 -9.35
CA ALA A 71 -17.85 20.50 -8.73
C ALA A 71 -17.68 18.98 -8.81
N GLY A 72 -18.39 18.21 -7.98
CA GLY A 72 -18.38 16.74 -8.03
C GLY A 72 -17.36 16.06 -7.11
N TRP A 73 -16.68 16.82 -6.24
CA TRP A 73 -15.91 16.26 -5.14
C TRP A 73 -16.84 15.73 -4.05
N TYR A 74 -16.64 14.46 -3.69
CA TYR A 74 -17.26 13.87 -2.52
C TYR A 74 -16.21 13.69 -1.43
N SER A 75 -16.63 13.87 -0.19
CA SER A 75 -15.73 13.85 0.96
C SER A 75 -16.15 12.81 1.99
N VAL A 76 -15.16 12.05 2.45
CA VAL A 76 -15.22 11.27 3.68
C VAL A 76 -14.61 12.14 4.76
N LYS A 77 -15.46 12.90 5.46
CA LYS A 77 -15.03 13.80 6.53
C LYS A 77 -14.93 13.06 7.85
N LEU A 78 -13.79 13.19 8.50
CA LEU A 78 -13.65 12.75 9.88
C LEU A 78 -14.30 13.79 10.80
N ALA A 79 -15.02 13.34 11.84
CA ALA A 79 -15.63 14.25 12.81
C ALA A 79 -14.58 15.14 13.50
N ASN A 80 -13.39 14.59 13.74
CA ASN A 80 -12.19 15.30 14.17
C ASN A 80 -10.98 14.75 13.39
N PRO A 81 -9.98 15.58 13.02
CA PRO A 81 -8.74 15.07 12.46
C PRO A 81 -8.12 14.00 13.35
N LYS A 82 -7.69 12.89 12.77
CA LYS A 82 -7.19 11.72 13.49
C LYS A 82 -5.68 11.59 13.31
N LYS A 83 -4.93 11.78 14.39
CA LYS A 83 -3.49 11.50 14.44
C LYS A 83 -3.26 10.00 14.53
N ILE A 84 -2.49 9.46 13.59
CA ILE A 84 -2.27 8.02 13.39
C ILE A 84 -0.77 7.81 13.29
N ASP A 85 -0.26 6.82 14.02
CA ASP A 85 1.08 6.30 13.80
C ASP A 85 1.03 5.20 12.74
N LEU A 86 1.61 5.47 11.57
CA LEU A 86 1.58 4.56 10.44
C LEU A 86 2.26 3.22 10.75
N LEU A 87 3.32 3.25 11.58
CA LEU A 87 4.08 2.04 11.92
C LEU A 87 3.29 1.05 12.80
N THR A 88 2.15 1.47 13.36
CA THR A 88 1.21 0.57 14.04
C THR A 88 0.24 -0.13 13.09
N LEU A 89 0.17 0.30 11.83
CA LEU A 89 -0.76 -0.22 10.81
C LEU A 89 -0.14 -1.32 9.93
N THR A 90 0.85 -2.01 10.48
CA THR A 90 1.56 -3.13 9.84
C THR A 90 0.84 -4.46 10.11
N ASN A 91 1.31 -5.55 9.51
CA ASN A 91 0.78 -6.90 9.72
C ASN A 91 -0.75 -7.02 9.48
N GLY A 92 -1.26 -6.30 8.48
CA GLY A 92 -2.69 -6.29 8.11
C GLY A 92 -3.60 -5.47 9.04
N ALA A 93 -3.04 -4.67 9.94
CA ALA A 93 -3.82 -3.73 10.74
C ALA A 93 -4.41 -2.61 9.86
N LEU A 94 -5.70 -2.35 10.06
CA LEU A 94 -6.46 -1.32 9.36
C LEU A 94 -7.02 -0.31 10.36
N THR A 95 -6.98 0.97 9.99
CA THR A 95 -7.66 2.04 10.73
C THR A 95 -8.73 2.68 9.87
N THR A 96 -10.01 2.52 10.25
CA THR A 96 -11.11 3.18 9.57
C THR A 96 -11.02 4.71 9.74
N LEU A 97 -11.13 5.40 8.60
CA LEU A 97 -11.17 6.86 8.50
C LEU A 97 -12.62 7.37 8.44
N GLY A 98 -13.52 6.61 7.83
CA GLY A 98 -14.95 6.93 7.82
C GLY A 98 -15.64 6.42 6.58
N GLN A 99 -16.91 6.80 6.45
CA GLN A 99 -17.76 6.39 5.33
C GLN A 99 -18.57 7.56 4.79
N THR A 100 -18.93 7.50 3.51
CA THR A 100 -19.78 8.50 2.86
C THR A 100 -20.62 7.84 1.75
N PRO A 101 -21.89 8.22 1.57
CA PRO A 101 -22.66 7.78 0.41
C PRO A 101 -22.11 8.42 -0.87
N LEU A 102 -22.02 7.65 -1.94
CA LEU A 102 -21.56 8.07 -3.25
C LEU A 102 -22.55 7.64 -4.33
N PRO A 103 -22.84 8.48 -5.33
CA PRO A 103 -23.49 8.01 -6.54
C PRO A 103 -22.73 6.84 -7.18
N ALA A 104 -23.46 5.89 -7.74
CA ALA A 104 -22.87 4.80 -8.50
C ALA A 104 -22.11 5.37 -9.70
N GLY A 105 -20.94 4.79 -9.95
CA GLY A 105 -20.03 5.28 -10.97
C GLY A 105 -18.58 4.90 -10.67
N ARG A 106 -17.71 5.28 -11.61
CA ARG A 106 -16.26 5.06 -11.51
C ARG A 106 -15.59 6.31 -10.94
N TYR A 107 -14.76 6.11 -9.93
CA TYR A 107 -13.96 7.16 -9.30
C TYR A 107 -12.48 6.93 -9.63
N THR A 108 -11.86 7.91 -10.28
CA THR A 108 -10.48 7.81 -10.79
C THR A 108 -9.52 8.79 -10.15
N GLN A 109 -9.99 9.63 -9.22
CA GLN A 109 -9.15 10.56 -8.48
C GLN A 109 -9.50 10.50 -7.00
N ILE A 110 -8.51 10.22 -6.18
CA ILE A 110 -8.61 10.13 -4.73
C ILE A 110 -7.54 11.06 -4.14
N ARG A 111 -7.88 11.77 -3.07
CA ARG A 111 -6.96 12.65 -2.36
C ARG A 111 -7.04 12.47 -0.85
N LEU A 112 -5.89 12.31 -0.22
CA LEU A 112 -5.73 12.27 1.23
C LEU A 112 -5.36 13.67 1.73
N VAL A 113 -6.23 14.28 2.53
CA VAL A 113 -6.00 15.61 3.12
C VAL A 113 -5.45 15.40 4.53
N LEU A 114 -4.25 15.93 4.78
CA LEU A 114 -3.60 15.90 6.08
C LEU A 114 -3.70 17.27 6.74
N ASP A 115 -3.78 17.30 8.07
CA ASP A 115 -3.72 18.55 8.82
C ASP A 115 -2.29 19.12 8.82
N GLN A 116 -2.14 20.44 9.00
CA GLN A 116 -0.85 21.10 8.92
C GLN A 116 -0.21 21.29 10.30
N ASN A 117 1.11 21.22 10.36
CA ASN A 117 1.87 21.64 11.54
C ASN A 117 1.70 23.15 11.76
N GLN A 118 1.41 23.57 13.00
CA GLN A 118 1.18 24.97 13.36
C GLN A 118 2.05 25.36 14.55
N GLY A 119 3.13 26.10 14.30
CA GLY A 119 4.11 26.47 15.33
C GLY A 119 4.63 25.22 16.06
N SER A 120 4.48 25.20 17.38
CA SER A 120 4.92 24.08 18.23
C SER A 120 3.95 22.89 18.29
N LYS A 121 2.80 22.95 17.58
CA LYS A 121 1.85 21.83 17.51
C LYS A 121 2.10 21.03 16.23
N TRP A 122 2.61 19.81 16.39
CA TRP A 122 2.91 18.91 15.28
C TRP A 122 1.75 17.93 15.04
N ALA A 123 0.99 18.21 13.98
CA ALA A 123 0.03 17.31 13.38
C ALA A 123 0.72 16.13 12.67
N ASN A 124 1.87 16.36 12.04
CA ASN A 124 2.67 15.32 11.39
C ASN A 124 4.13 15.40 11.87
N SER A 125 4.66 14.26 12.28
CA SER A 125 5.99 14.14 12.87
C SER A 125 6.58 12.75 12.62
N VAL A 126 7.87 12.63 12.83
CA VAL A 126 8.62 11.38 12.67
C VAL A 126 9.56 11.20 13.85
N VAL A 127 9.76 9.96 14.27
CA VAL A 127 10.82 9.56 15.21
C VAL A 127 11.78 8.66 14.43
N PRO A 128 12.94 9.18 13.98
CA PRO A 128 13.96 8.35 13.36
C PRO A 128 14.51 7.32 14.36
N THR A 129 14.95 6.17 13.88
CA THR A 129 15.48 5.13 14.76
C THR A 129 16.66 5.64 15.60
N GLY A 130 16.54 5.55 16.93
CA GLY A 130 17.51 6.07 17.88
C GLY A 130 17.58 7.60 18.00
N GLY A 131 16.61 8.31 17.42
CA GLY A 131 16.49 9.77 17.47
C GLY A 131 15.33 10.26 18.35
N THR A 132 15.07 11.55 18.31
CA THR A 132 13.91 12.19 18.95
C THR A 132 12.83 12.52 17.93
N GLU A 133 11.62 12.81 18.40
CA GLU A 133 10.54 13.28 17.53
C GLU A 133 10.90 14.61 16.86
N LEU A 134 10.66 14.68 15.55
CA LEU A 134 10.91 15.83 14.70
C LEU A 134 9.67 16.14 13.86
N ALA A 135 9.41 17.43 13.65
CA ALA A 135 8.33 17.87 12.77
C ALA A 135 8.59 17.46 11.31
N LEU A 136 7.55 16.96 10.64
CA LEU A 136 7.58 16.76 9.20
C LEU A 136 7.22 18.07 8.47
N THR A 137 8.08 18.48 7.54
CA THR A 137 7.76 19.60 6.65
C THR A 137 6.77 19.12 5.59
N THR A 138 5.59 19.73 5.57
CA THR A 138 4.54 19.45 4.58
C THR A 138 4.53 20.57 3.53
N PRO A 139 4.71 20.26 2.23
CA PRO A 139 4.46 21.23 1.18
C PRO A 139 2.99 21.70 1.18
N SER A 140 2.71 22.81 0.50
CA SER A 140 1.37 23.43 0.38
C SER A 140 0.25 22.49 -0.11
N ALA A 141 0.60 21.34 -0.69
CA ALA A 141 -0.34 20.26 -1.07
C ALA A 141 -1.18 19.71 0.09
N ALA A 142 -0.85 20.02 1.35
CA ALA A 142 -1.71 19.70 2.50
C ALA A 142 -3.12 20.35 2.40
N GLN A 143 -3.29 21.46 1.67
CA GLN A 143 -4.60 22.11 1.51
C GLN A 143 -5.46 21.47 0.41
N SER A 144 -4.84 21.07 -0.71
CA SER A 144 -5.52 20.48 -1.87
C SER A 144 -5.75 18.97 -1.72
N GLY A 145 -4.97 18.32 -0.86
CA GLY A 145 -4.93 16.88 -0.64
C GLY A 145 -3.91 16.18 -1.53
N TYR A 146 -3.18 15.23 -0.96
CA TYR A 146 -2.18 14.42 -1.64
C TYR A 146 -2.86 13.41 -2.56
N LYS A 147 -2.43 13.34 -3.82
CA LYS A 147 -2.99 12.41 -4.80
C LYS A 147 -2.69 10.98 -4.37
N VAL A 148 -3.73 10.15 -4.33
CA VAL A 148 -3.66 8.72 -4.09
C VAL A 148 -3.80 7.99 -5.42
N VAL A 149 -2.95 7.01 -5.68
CA VAL A 149 -2.97 6.22 -6.91
C VAL A 149 -3.96 5.08 -6.78
N GLY A 150 -4.99 5.09 -7.62
CA GLY A 150 -5.99 4.02 -7.66
C GLY A 150 -7.31 4.49 -8.24
N SER A 151 -8.19 3.53 -8.52
CA SER A 151 -9.56 3.79 -8.96
C SER A 151 -10.47 2.70 -8.43
N PHE A 152 -11.74 3.02 -8.24
CA PHE A 152 -12.74 2.07 -7.79
C PHE A 152 -14.09 2.36 -8.44
N ASP A 153 -14.96 1.34 -8.46
CA ASP A 153 -16.31 1.44 -8.98
C ASP A 153 -17.30 1.28 -7.83
N VAL A 154 -18.27 2.19 -7.74
CA VAL A 154 -19.38 2.13 -6.81
C VAL A 154 -20.60 1.60 -7.55
N LYS A 155 -21.18 0.51 -7.07
CA LYS A 155 -22.46 -0.01 -7.57
C LYS A 155 -23.61 0.42 -6.65
N PRO A 156 -24.84 0.46 -7.16
CA PRO A 156 -26.02 0.78 -6.35
C PRO A 156 -26.19 -0.19 -5.20
N ASP A 157 -26.58 0.32 -4.04
CA ASP A 157 -26.88 -0.48 -2.84
C ASP A 157 -25.72 -1.40 -2.42
N THR A 158 -24.48 -1.03 -2.76
CA THR A 158 -23.26 -1.77 -2.36
C THR A 158 -22.38 -0.94 -1.42
N LEU A 159 -21.64 -1.64 -0.57
CA LEU A 159 -20.54 -1.08 0.21
C LEU A 159 -19.22 -1.33 -0.55
N VAL A 160 -18.44 -0.29 -0.74
CA VAL A 160 -17.06 -0.38 -1.24
C VAL A 160 -16.12 -0.10 -0.07
N ASP A 161 -15.43 -1.14 0.41
CA ASP A 161 -14.32 -0.99 1.34
C ASP A 161 -13.04 -0.67 0.57
N LEU A 162 -12.58 0.57 0.70
CA LEU A 162 -11.37 1.08 0.06
C LEU A 162 -10.25 1.20 1.09
N VAL A 163 -9.16 0.47 0.89
CA VAL A 163 -7.98 0.55 1.75
C VAL A 163 -6.95 1.45 1.10
N LEU A 164 -6.58 2.51 1.80
CA LEU A 164 -5.47 3.39 1.46
C LEU A 164 -4.21 2.82 2.08
N ASP A 165 -3.24 2.46 1.24
CA ASP A 165 -1.94 1.95 1.66
C ASP A 165 -0.90 3.06 1.57
N PHE A 166 -0.44 3.51 2.73
CA PHE A 166 0.54 4.58 2.85
C PHE A 166 1.95 3.98 2.90
N ASP A 167 2.83 4.35 1.97
CA ASP A 167 4.21 3.88 2.00
C ASP A 167 5.07 4.85 2.80
N ALA A 168 5.22 4.61 4.10
CA ALA A 168 6.01 5.47 4.97
C ALA A 168 7.49 5.55 4.53
N CYS A 169 8.07 4.44 4.06
CA CYS A 169 9.47 4.43 3.60
C CYS A 169 9.69 5.38 2.42
N GLN A 170 8.79 5.36 1.43
CA GLN A 170 8.89 6.26 0.27
C GLN A 170 8.42 7.68 0.58
N SER A 171 7.51 7.83 1.54
CA SER A 171 6.88 9.12 1.85
C SER A 171 7.73 10.04 2.72
N ILE A 172 8.62 9.49 3.54
CA ILE A 172 9.47 10.26 4.45
C ILE A 172 10.85 10.46 3.82
N VAL A 173 11.27 11.71 3.71
CA VAL A 173 12.52 12.08 3.04
C VAL A 173 13.40 12.88 3.98
N LYS A 174 14.59 12.37 4.27
CA LYS A 174 15.59 13.06 5.10
C LYS A 174 16.29 14.18 4.31
N ARG A 175 16.52 15.32 4.95
CA ARG A 175 17.33 16.44 4.44
C ARG A 175 18.75 16.41 4.99
N GLY A 176 19.67 17.07 4.29
CA GLY A 176 21.09 17.15 4.70
C GLY A 176 21.29 17.89 6.03
N ASN A 177 20.38 18.81 6.37
CA ASN A 177 20.37 19.55 7.63
C ASN A 177 19.73 18.78 8.81
N GLY A 178 19.32 17.51 8.62
CA GLY A 178 18.71 16.67 9.65
C GLY A 178 17.18 16.80 9.79
N SER A 179 16.54 17.72 9.05
CA SER A 179 15.07 17.80 9.00
C SER A 179 14.46 16.73 8.06
N TYR A 180 13.14 16.56 8.11
CA TYR A 180 12.42 15.58 7.29
C TYR A 180 11.26 16.23 6.53
N ASN A 181 11.06 15.80 5.29
CA ASN A 181 9.92 16.17 4.45
C ASN A 181 8.91 15.02 4.38
N LEU A 182 7.63 15.39 4.26
CA LEU A 182 6.54 14.47 3.94
C LEU A 182 6.13 14.65 2.46
N LYS A 183 6.35 13.62 1.65
CA LYS A 183 5.90 13.51 0.26
C LYS A 183 5.08 12.21 0.10
N PRO A 184 3.80 12.20 0.52
CA PRO A 184 3.00 11.00 0.60
C PRO A 184 2.94 10.22 -0.72
N VAL A 185 3.29 8.94 -0.63
CA VAL A 185 3.09 7.92 -1.65
C VAL A 185 2.02 6.99 -1.10
N VAL A 186 0.82 7.07 -1.68
CA VAL A 186 -0.35 6.33 -1.19
C VAL A 186 -1.05 5.67 -2.36
N THR A 187 -1.40 4.40 -2.22
CA THR A 187 -2.23 3.68 -3.18
C THR A 187 -3.60 3.35 -2.59
N ALA A 188 -4.59 3.12 -3.44
CA ALA A 188 -5.93 2.74 -3.02
C ALA A 188 -6.34 1.41 -3.65
N THR A 189 -6.70 0.44 -2.83
CA THR A 189 -7.09 -0.90 -3.26
C THR A 189 -8.46 -1.26 -2.68
N PRO A 190 -9.47 -1.59 -3.51
CA PRO A 190 -10.75 -2.10 -3.02
C PRO A 190 -10.59 -3.49 -2.42
N GLN A 191 -11.16 -3.71 -1.23
CA GLN A 191 -10.97 -4.95 -0.49
C GLN A 191 -11.60 -6.16 -1.21
N VAL A 192 -12.74 -5.96 -1.87
CA VAL A 192 -13.49 -7.00 -2.61
C VAL A 192 -12.72 -7.63 -3.78
N VAL A 193 -11.68 -6.95 -4.29
CA VAL A 193 -10.81 -7.52 -5.35
C VAL A 193 -9.44 -7.93 -4.82
N SER A 194 -9.24 -7.85 -3.50
CA SER A 194 -7.98 -8.11 -2.84
C SER A 194 -8.04 -9.34 -1.96
N GLY A 195 -6.92 -10.00 -1.74
CA GLY A 195 -6.77 -11.05 -0.74
C GLY A 195 -5.55 -10.81 0.15
N THR A 196 -5.23 -11.83 0.94
CA THR A 196 -4.17 -11.78 1.94
C THR A 196 -3.16 -12.89 1.68
N ILE A 197 -1.88 -12.62 1.89
CA ILE A 197 -0.85 -13.66 2.06
C ILE A 197 -0.40 -13.64 3.50
N SER A 198 -0.37 -14.79 4.16
CA SER A 198 0.05 -14.88 5.56
C SER A 198 1.01 -16.04 5.82
N GLY A 199 1.80 -15.91 6.87
CA GLY A 199 2.66 -16.99 7.32
C GLY A 199 3.37 -16.65 8.61
N PHE A 200 4.38 -17.46 8.91
CA PHE A 200 5.30 -17.32 10.02
C PHE A 200 6.74 -17.39 9.53
N VAL A 201 7.61 -16.57 10.11
CA VAL A 201 9.06 -16.76 10.07
C VAL A 201 9.55 -17.33 11.40
N SER A 202 10.77 -17.86 11.43
CA SER A 202 11.35 -18.42 12.65
C SER A 202 11.53 -17.33 13.72
N PRO A 203 11.48 -17.67 15.02
CA PRO A 203 11.71 -16.70 16.08
C PRO A 203 13.05 -15.97 15.97
N SER A 204 14.10 -16.64 15.48
CA SER A 204 15.42 -16.05 15.31
C SER A 204 15.45 -15.04 14.16
N LEU A 205 14.70 -15.26 13.09
CA LEU A 205 14.56 -14.32 11.98
C LEU A 205 13.71 -13.12 12.41
N ALA A 206 12.60 -13.34 13.12
CA ALA A 206 11.76 -12.28 13.68
C ALA A 206 12.56 -11.36 14.64
N GLN A 207 13.31 -11.94 15.58
CA GLN A 207 14.15 -11.19 16.52
C GLN A 207 15.26 -10.39 15.82
N ALA A 208 15.73 -10.84 14.67
CA ALA A 208 16.71 -10.11 13.87
C ALA A 208 16.12 -8.89 13.15
N GLY A 209 14.79 -8.70 13.18
CA GLY A 209 14.10 -7.62 12.48
C GLY A 209 13.73 -7.99 11.04
N ALA A 210 13.18 -9.20 10.85
CA ALA A 210 12.73 -9.63 9.53
C ALA A 210 11.69 -8.69 8.93
N THR A 211 11.74 -8.50 7.62
CA THR A 211 10.70 -7.85 6.83
C THR A 211 10.31 -8.77 5.69
N VAL A 212 9.01 -8.84 5.41
CA VAL A 212 8.43 -9.65 4.32
C VAL A 212 7.81 -8.70 3.31
N TYR A 213 8.08 -8.94 2.02
CA TYR A 213 7.55 -8.15 0.91
C TYR A 213 6.83 -9.05 -0.10
N ALA A 214 5.67 -8.64 -0.57
CA ALA A 214 5.08 -9.13 -1.81
C ALA A 214 5.56 -8.27 -2.97
N GLN A 215 6.10 -8.92 -3.99
CA GLN A 215 6.69 -8.26 -5.16
C GLN A 215 6.11 -8.79 -6.45
N GLN A 216 6.13 -7.93 -7.47
CA GLN A 216 5.85 -8.29 -8.85
C GLN A 216 6.87 -7.61 -9.75
N ASN A 217 7.48 -8.38 -10.65
CA ASN A 217 8.54 -7.90 -11.55
C ASN A 217 9.69 -7.18 -10.81
N GLY A 218 10.00 -7.62 -9.58
CA GLY A 218 11.03 -7.04 -8.73
C GLY A 218 10.68 -5.72 -8.06
N GLU A 219 9.45 -5.22 -8.20
CA GLU A 219 8.95 -4.04 -7.47
C GLU A 219 8.13 -4.47 -6.26
N ILE A 220 8.32 -3.76 -5.15
CA ILE A 220 7.57 -3.99 -3.91
C ILE A 220 6.15 -3.47 -4.08
N VAL A 221 5.17 -4.36 -3.95
CA VAL A 221 3.74 -4.02 -3.95
C VAL A 221 3.23 -3.82 -2.53
N LYS A 222 3.68 -4.67 -1.59
CA LYS A 222 3.32 -4.59 -0.18
C LYS A 222 4.45 -5.18 0.66
N GLY A 223 4.56 -4.77 1.91
CA GLY A 223 5.45 -5.36 2.89
C GLY A 223 4.90 -5.24 4.31
N THR A 224 5.58 -5.90 5.23
CA THR A 224 5.38 -5.73 6.67
C THR A 224 6.68 -6.09 7.40
N PRO A 225 7.12 -5.30 8.40
CA PRO A 225 8.04 -5.83 9.39
C PRO A 225 7.36 -6.99 10.12
N VAL A 226 8.14 -7.97 10.54
CA VAL A 226 7.63 -9.12 11.29
C VAL A 226 7.77 -8.83 12.80
N PRO A 227 6.68 -8.86 13.58
CA PRO A 227 6.75 -8.79 15.03
C PRO A 227 7.50 -9.99 15.64
N ALA A 228 7.89 -9.87 16.91
CA ALA A 228 8.59 -10.93 17.64
C ALA A 228 7.81 -12.26 17.74
N THR A 229 6.49 -12.23 17.56
CA THR A 229 5.62 -13.41 17.46
C THR A 229 5.86 -14.23 16.18
N GLY A 230 6.52 -13.66 15.18
CA GLY A 230 6.92 -14.32 13.94
C GLY A 230 5.83 -14.39 12.87
N ASP A 231 4.57 -14.09 13.20
CA ASP A 231 3.49 -14.03 12.23
C ASP A 231 3.58 -12.80 11.33
N PHE A 232 3.15 -12.93 10.08
CA PHE A 232 3.03 -11.82 9.16
C PHE A 232 1.80 -11.96 8.26
N LYS A 233 1.27 -10.83 7.83
CA LYS A 233 0.16 -10.68 6.88
C LYS A 233 0.47 -9.55 5.91
N LEU A 234 0.31 -9.85 4.62
CA LEU A 234 0.40 -8.89 3.52
C LEU A 234 -1.00 -8.72 2.94
N MET A 235 -1.59 -7.55 3.20
CA MET A 235 -2.89 -7.15 2.66
C MET A 235 -3.03 -5.62 2.63
N PRO A 236 -3.81 -5.06 1.70
CA PRO A 236 -4.51 -5.75 0.61
C PRO A 236 -3.56 -6.08 -0.56
N LEU A 237 -3.76 -7.23 -1.20
CA LEU A 237 -3.08 -7.59 -2.45
C LEU A 237 -4.13 -7.87 -3.54
N VAL A 238 -4.05 -7.21 -4.69
CA VAL A 238 -4.99 -7.44 -5.80
C VAL A 238 -4.94 -8.90 -6.24
N GLN A 239 -6.10 -9.53 -6.44
CA GLN A 239 -6.18 -10.93 -6.81
C GLN A 239 -5.36 -11.29 -8.07
N SER A 240 -4.79 -12.49 -8.06
CA SER A 240 -3.89 -12.94 -9.12
C SER A 240 -4.58 -13.20 -10.45
N LYS A 241 -5.89 -13.42 -10.46
CA LYS A 241 -6.68 -13.55 -11.68
C LYS A 241 -6.57 -12.32 -12.59
N THR A 242 -6.44 -11.12 -12.02
CA THR A 242 -6.37 -9.86 -12.76
C THR A 242 -4.99 -9.23 -12.74
N ASN A 243 -4.15 -9.58 -11.75
CA ASN A 243 -2.88 -8.90 -11.51
C ASN A 243 -1.65 -9.82 -11.54
N GLY A 244 -1.83 -11.13 -11.74
CA GLY A 244 -0.75 -12.13 -11.67
C GLY A 244 -0.38 -12.54 -10.25
N ASN A 245 0.47 -13.56 -10.14
CA ASN A 245 0.96 -14.03 -8.85
C ASN A 245 2.00 -13.06 -8.25
N TYR A 246 2.30 -13.25 -6.97
CA TYR A 246 3.30 -12.49 -6.23
C TYR A 246 4.50 -13.37 -5.89
N ASP A 247 5.69 -12.79 -5.92
CA ASP A 247 6.86 -13.39 -5.28
C ASP A 247 7.02 -12.80 -3.88
N ILE A 248 7.24 -13.64 -2.87
CA ILE A 248 7.38 -13.20 -1.48
C ILE A 248 8.85 -13.19 -1.11
N VAL A 249 9.38 -12.03 -0.79
CA VAL A 249 10.79 -11.81 -0.45
C VAL A 249 10.89 -11.55 1.04
N ILE A 250 11.68 -12.37 1.73
CA ILE A 250 11.95 -12.26 3.17
C ILE A 250 13.40 -11.86 3.36
N THR A 251 13.64 -10.77 4.08
CA THR A 251 14.98 -10.30 4.44
C THR A 251 15.08 -10.03 5.94
N ALA A 252 16.28 -10.20 6.50
CA ALA A 252 16.57 -9.82 7.88
C ALA A 252 18.07 -9.52 8.04
N PRO A 253 18.45 -8.54 8.87
CA PRO A 253 19.85 -8.31 9.26
C PRO A 253 20.56 -9.60 9.69
N GLY A 254 21.70 -9.91 9.07
CA GLY A 254 22.49 -11.10 9.41
C GLY A 254 21.98 -12.41 8.79
N TYR A 255 20.98 -12.37 7.90
CA TYR A 255 20.42 -13.56 7.25
C TYR A 255 20.40 -13.47 5.73
N ALA A 256 20.46 -14.61 5.06
CA ALA A 256 20.28 -14.69 3.62
C ALA A 256 18.82 -14.39 3.23
N THR A 257 18.64 -13.76 2.07
CA THR A 257 17.31 -13.54 1.47
C THR A 257 16.63 -14.88 1.21
N ALA A 258 15.35 -15.01 1.55
CA ALA A 258 14.48 -16.07 1.02
C ALA A 258 13.46 -15.49 0.05
N VAL A 259 13.13 -16.27 -0.98
CA VAL A 259 12.10 -15.94 -1.95
C VAL A 259 11.17 -17.12 -2.16
N ILE A 260 9.89 -16.89 -1.98
CA ILE A 260 8.83 -17.83 -2.36
C ILE A 260 8.24 -17.38 -3.69
N LYS A 261 8.34 -18.23 -4.71
CA LYS A 261 7.93 -17.88 -6.06
C LYS A 261 6.46 -18.17 -6.31
N SER A 262 5.81 -17.27 -7.07
CA SER A 262 4.50 -17.48 -7.70
C SER A 262 3.36 -17.80 -6.73
N VAL A 263 3.30 -17.10 -5.60
CA VAL A 263 2.21 -17.21 -4.62
C VAL A 263 0.91 -16.59 -5.19
N PRO A 264 -0.18 -17.36 -5.29
CA PRO A 264 -1.45 -16.85 -5.78
C PRO A 264 -2.22 -16.09 -4.69
N VAL A 265 -3.00 -15.10 -5.10
CA VAL A 265 -3.95 -14.38 -4.27
C VAL A 265 -5.35 -14.54 -4.84
N THR A 266 -6.27 -15.01 -4.00
CA THR A 266 -7.70 -15.08 -4.32
C THR A 266 -8.42 -13.99 -3.55
N ALA A 267 -9.33 -13.27 -4.22
CA ALA A 267 -10.10 -12.19 -3.60
C ALA A 267 -10.82 -12.68 -2.33
N GLU A 268 -10.75 -11.89 -1.27
CA GLU A 268 -11.35 -12.11 0.05
C GLU A 268 -10.88 -13.40 0.76
N GLN A 269 -9.82 -14.04 0.27
CA GLN A 269 -9.23 -15.25 0.85
C GLN A 269 -7.81 -14.99 1.36
N THR A 270 -7.35 -15.86 2.24
CA THR A 270 -5.97 -15.88 2.73
C THR A 270 -5.20 -17.06 2.15
N THR A 271 -4.09 -16.78 1.47
CA THR A 271 -3.12 -17.78 1.05
C THR A 271 -2.07 -17.95 2.14
N THR A 272 -2.03 -19.12 2.78
CA THR A 272 -1.03 -19.45 3.81
C THR A 272 0.23 -20.03 3.17
N ILE A 273 1.39 -19.44 3.48
CA ILE A 273 2.69 -19.85 2.94
C ILE A 273 3.62 -20.48 3.99
N SER A 274 3.25 -20.42 5.26
CA SER A 274 3.90 -21.15 6.37
C SER A 274 3.00 -21.11 7.61
N THR A 275 3.30 -21.94 8.61
CA THR A 275 2.57 -21.99 9.88
C THR A 275 3.53 -21.82 11.05
N GLN A 276 3.01 -21.57 12.26
CA GLN A 276 3.85 -21.47 13.45
C GLN A 276 4.67 -22.74 13.73
N ALA A 277 4.13 -23.92 13.37
CA ALA A 277 4.82 -25.21 13.53
C ALA A 277 5.87 -25.46 12.42
N LEU A 278 5.70 -24.82 11.26
CA LEU A 278 6.58 -24.92 10.11
C LEU A 278 6.96 -23.52 9.61
N PRO A 279 7.68 -22.73 10.42
CA PRO A 279 7.99 -21.35 10.08
C PRO A 279 9.08 -21.29 9.01
N ILE A 280 9.07 -20.22 8.21
CA ILE A 280 10.13 -19.94 7.23
C ILE A 280 11.41 -19.60 7.98
N ASN A 281 12.53 -20.20 7.59
CA ASN A 281 13.84 -19.87 8.12
C ASN A 281 14.85 -19.74 6.97
N THR A 282 15.90 -18.96 7.19
CA THR A 282 17.03 -18.83 6.26
C THR A 282 18.34 -18.92 7.03
N ASN A 283 19.45 -19.04 6.30
CA ASN A 283 20.75 -19.21 6.92
C ASN A 283 21.37 -17.88 7.33
N VAL A 284 22.06 -17.89 8.47
CA VAL A 284 22.87 -16.77 8.96
C VAL A 284 24.00 -16.49 7.99
N THR A 285 24.31 -15.21 7.80
CA THR A 285 25.34 -14.74 6.87
C THR A 285 25.86 -13.38 7.30
N THR A 286 27.06 -13.04 6.84
CA THR A 286 27.62 -11.72 7.03
C THR A 286 26.90 -10.69 6.15
N HIS A 287 26.78 -9.47 6.65
CA HIS A 287 26.33 -8.31 5.88
C HIS A 287 27.45 -7.29 5.76
N TYR A 288 27.47 -6.59 4.63
CA TYR A 288 28.31 -5.42 4.40
C TYR A 288 27.48 -4.26 3.86
N ARG A 289 27.98 -3.04 4.06
CA ARG A 289 27.34 -1.84 3.55
C ARG A 289 27.70 -1.62 2.09
N VAL A 290 26.70 -1.23 1.30
CA VAL A 290 26.88 -0.62 -0.02
C VAL A 290 26.42 0.83 0.07
N SER A 291 27.29 1.77 -0.25
CA SER A 291 27.01 3.20 -0.08
C SER A 291 27.53 4.06 -1.23
N GLY A 292 26.94 5.25 -1.35
CA GLY A 292 27.33 6.25 -2.34
C GLY A 292 26.41 7.45 -2.32
N THR A 293 26.39 8.19 -3.42
CA THR A 293 25.51 9.34 -3.63
C THR A 293 24.66 9.18 -4.89
N ALA A 294 23.44 9.70 -4.87
CA ALA A 294 22.62 9.85 -6.06
C ALA A 294 22.22 11.33 -6.19
N THR A 295 22.67 12.00 -7.26
CA THR A 295 22.49 13.44 -7.48
C THR A 295 21.76 13.68 -8.82
N PRO A 296 21.01 14.79 -9.03
CA PRO A 296 20.97 16.02 -8.25
C PRO A 296 20.11 15.88 -7.00
N SER A 297 20.53 16.57 -5.96
CA SER A 297 19.95 16.50 -4.62
C SER A 297 18.61 17.22 -4.42
N SER A 298 18.02 17.76 -5.48
CA SER A 298 16.71 18.42 -5.41
C SER A 298 15.54 17.45 -5.57
N ASP A 299 15.78 16.28 -6.17
CA ASP A 299 14.74 15.29 -6.48
C ASP A 299 14.73 14.15 -5.45
N LEU A 300 13.56 13.58 -5.19
CA LEU A 300 13.46 12.37 -4.37
C LEU A 300 13.99 11.19 -5.19
N ILE A 301 15.15 10.67 -4.80
CA ILE A 301 15.76 9.50 -5.43
C ILE A 301 15.56 8.27 -4.54
N LYS A 302 14.89 7.26 -5.09
CA LYS A 302 14.71 5.94 -4.47
C LYS A 302 15.89 5.06 -4.88
N VAL A 303 16.52 4.38 -3.91
CA VAL A 303 17.64 3.46 -4.15
C VAL A 303 17.24 2.05 -3.71
N ASN A 304 17.20 1.13 -4.65
CA ASN A 304 16.91 -0.28 -4.44
C ASN A 304 18.18 -1.11 -4.56
N ALA A 305 18.43 -2.01 -3.63
CA ALA A 305 19.31 -3.15 -3.88
C ALA A 305 18.48 -4.28 -4.49
N LYS A 306 18.83 -4.69 -5.70
CA LYS A 306 18.18 -5.77 -6.43
C LYS A 306 19.09 -6.99 -6.52
N GLN A 307 18.54 -8.18 -6.29
CA GLN A 307 19.23 -9.46 -6.46
C GLN A 307 18.51 -10.28 -7.52
N THR A 308 19.22 -10.70 -8.56
CA THR A 308 18.67 -11.57 -9.61
C THR A 308 19.00 -13.00 -9.27
N SER A 309 17.99 -13.86 -9.17
CA SER A 309 18.14 -15.27 -8.81
C SER A 309 17.04 -16.11 -9.47
N GLY A 310 17.42 -17.28 -10.00
CA GLY A 310 16.48 -18.15 -10.72
C GLY A 310 15.74 -17.46 -11.86
N GLY A 311 16.42 -16.56 -12.59
CA GLY A 311 15.90 -15.83 -13.75
C GLY A 311 15.03 -14.61 -13.45
N THR A 312 14.75 -14.31 -12.17
CA THR A 312 13.91 -13.18 -11.76
C THR A 312 14.70 -12.23 -10.86
N THR A 313 14.46 -10.93 -10.99
CA THR A 313 15.05 -9.90 -10.14
C THR A 313 14.12 -9.53 -8.99
N TYR A 314 14.67 -9.43 -7.78
CA TYR A 314 13.94 -9.10 -6.55
C TYR A 314 14.56 -7.88 -5.87
N THR A 315 13.76 -6.95 -5.37
CA THR A 315 14.27 -5.87 -4.50
C THR A 315 14.43 -6.40 -3.08
N VAL A 316 15.65 -6.46 -2.56
CA VAL A 316 15.93 -7.03 -1.23
C VAL A 316 16.11 -5.96 -0.16
N ASN A 317 16.38 -4.72 -0.56
CA ASN A 317 16.49 -3.57 0.33
C ASN A 317 16.14 -2.30 -0.44
N THR A 318 15.51 -1.34 0.21
CA THR A 318 15.08 -0.07 -0.38
C THR A 318 15.31 1.06 0.61
N ILE A 319 15.79 2.20 0.14
CA ILE A 319 15.92 3.42 0.93
C ILE A 319 15.75 4.66 0.04
N ASN A 320 15.33 5.77 0.62
CA ASN A 320 15.44 7.07 -0.02
C ASN A 320 16.85 7.64 0.18
N ALA A 321 17.47 8.13 -0.89
CA ALA A 321 18.66 8.96 -0.75
C ALA A 321 18.33 10.22 0.06
N THR A 322 19.29 10.69 0.86
CA THR A 322 19.15 11.95 1.59
C THR A 322 18.99 13.08 0.56
N LEU A 323 17.92 13.86 0.65
CA LEU A 323 17.53 14.83 -0.38
C LEU A 323 18.72 15.69 -0.79
N ASP A 324 19.21 16.57 0.10
CA ASP A 324 20.21 17.59 -0.24
C ASP A 324 21.63 17.07 -0.54
N THR A 325 21.99 15.87 -0.09
CA THR A 325 23.35 15.31 -0.26
C THR A 325 23.42 14.14 -1.23
N GLY A 326 22.28 13.55 -1.59
CA GLY A 326 22.20 12.31 -2.34
C GLY A 326 22.67 11.06 -1.58
N ALA A 327 23.11 11.19 -0.33
CA ALA A 327 23.77 10.08 0.38
C ALA A 327 22.80 8.94 0.71
N TYR A 328 23.25 7.70 0.47
CA TYR A 328 22.52 6.49 0.82
C TYR A 328 23.47 5.38 1.34
N SER A 329 22.93 4.46 2.14
CA SER A 329 23.65 3.26 2.61
C SER A 329 22.67 2.11 2.78
N LEU A 330 23.00 0.97 2.18
CA LEU A 330 22.22 -0.27 2.21
C LEU A 330 23.05 -1.35 2.90
N SER A 331 22.44 -2.15 3.78
CA SER A 331 23.07 -3.33 4.38
C SER A 331 22.62 -4.57 3.59
N LEU A 332 23.57 -5.31 3.03
CA LEU A 332 23.29 -6.43 2.11
C LEU A 332 24.07 -7.69 2.51
N SER A 333 23.49 -8.85 2.21
CA SER A 333 23.99 -10.18 2.58
C SER A 333 25.05 -10.71 1.62
N THR A 334 26.11 -11.34 2.13
CA THR A 334 27.07 -12.08 1.29
C THR A 334 26.59 -13.47 0.87
N GLY A 335 25.50 -13.96 1.48
CA GLY A 335 25.00 -15.32 1.30
C GLY A 335 24.22 -15.53 0.00
N ALA A 336 24.11 -16.80 -0.39
CA ALA A 336 23.21 -17.23 -1.47
C ALA A 336 21.74 -16.90 -1.12
N PRO A 337 20.94 -16.33 -2.03
CA PRO A 337 19.51 -16.26 -1.84
C PRO A 337 18.91 -17.68 -1.91
N TYR A 338 17.87 -17.92 -1.11
CA TYR A 338 17.15 -19.18 -1.06
C TYR A 338 15.84 -19.07 -1.84
N LEU A 339 15.62 -19.96 -2.81
CA LEU A 339 14.41 -19.96 -3.63
C LEU A 339 13.52 -21.17 -3.29
N GLY A 340 12.22 -20.96 -3.13
CA GLY A 340 11.23 -22.01 -2.95
C GLY A 340 9.99 -21.77 -3.81
N PRO A 341 9.57 -22.68 -4.70
CA PRO A 341 8.33 -22.52 -5.45
C PRO A 341 7.10 -22.76 -4.55
N TYR A 342 6.06 -21.94 -4.70
CA TYR A 342 4.78 -22.24 -4.04
C TYR A 342 4.02 -23.35 -4.78
N THR A 343 3.72 -24.44 -4.09
CA THR A 343 2.98 -25.59 -4.62
C THR A 343 1.70 -25.91 -3.85
N GLY A 344 1.35 -25.08 -2.87
CA GLY A 344 0.24 -25.33 -1.94
C GLY A 344 0.55 -26.35 -0.82
N THR A 345 1.73 -26.97 -0.83
CA THR A 345 2.18 -27.89 0.23
C THR A 345 3.19 -27.21 1.17
N LEU A 346 3.08 -27.46 2.47
CA LEU A 346 3.98 -26.96 3.50
C LEU A 346 4.80 -28.11 4.14
N PRO A 347 6.07 -27.87 4.55
CA PRO A 347 6.80 -26.63 4.39
C PRO A 347 7.25 -26.42 2.94
N ILE A 348 7.44 -25.16 2.56
CA ILE A 348 8.04 -24.81 1.26
C ILE A 348 9.52 -25.20 1.29
N VAL A 349 9.95 -25.99 0.31
CA VAL A 349 11.34 -26.44 0.20
C VAL A 349 12.17 -25.35 -0.47
N PHE A 350 13.17 -24.84 0.25
CA PHE A 350 14.09 -23.83 -0.26
C PHE A 350 15.41 -24.45 -0.76
N THR A 351 15.90 -23.95 -1.88
CA THR A 351 17.22 -24.31 -2.44
C THR A 351 18.08 -23.05 -2.57
N PRO A 352 19.34 -23.06 -2.12
CA PRO A 352 20.23 -21.92 -2.31
C PRO A 352 20.63 -21.76 -3.78
N ASP A 353 20.58 -20.54 -4.30
CA ASP A 353 21.15 -20.18 -5.60
C ASP A 353 22.57 -19.67 -5.41
N ASN A 354 23.52 -20.61 -5.37
CA ASN A 354 24.93 -20.32 -5.10
C ASN A 354 25.62 -19.52 -6.22
N THR A 355 24.95 -19.32 -7.36
CA THR A 355 25.54 -18.65 -8.53
C THR A 355 25.56 -17.12 -8.40
N VAL A 356 24.80 -16.58 -7.45
CA VAL A 356 24.57 -15.13 -7.28
C VAL A 356 24.88 -14.63 -5.86
N ASN A 357 25.74 -15.35 -5.13
CA ASN A 357 26.17 -14.99 -3.77
C ASN A 357 26.79 -13.61 -3.74
N GLY A 358 26.26 -12.74 -2.87
CA GLY A 358 26.74 -11.37 -2.74
C GLY A 358 26.65 -10.51 -4.00
N GLN A 359 25.98 -10.98 -5.07
CA GLN A 359 25.84 -10.25 -6.32
C GLN A 359 24.52 -9.47 -6.34
N TYR A 360 24.64 -8.15 -6.54
CA TYR A 360 23.53 -7.22 -6.53
C TYR A 360 23.61 -6.25 -7.70
N THR A 361 22.47 -5.64 -8.01
CA THR A 361 22.39 -4.42 -8.82
C THR A 361 21.80 -3.32 -7.94
N ILE A 362 22.53 -2.25 -7.74
CA ILE A 362 22.01 -1.05 -7.09
C ILE A 362 21.31 -0.22 -8.16
N SER A 363 20.03 0.05 -7.94
CA SER A 363 19.16 0.76 -8.87
C SER A 363 18.69 2.05 -8.22
N ALA A 364 19.14 3.19 -8.74
CA ALA A 364 18.67 4.50 -8.31
C ALA A 364 17.60 5.00 -9.30
N THR A 365 16.50 5.53 -8.79
CA THR A 365 15.40 6.07 -9.61
C THR A 365 15.03 7.46 -9.12
N ASP A 366 15.15 8.45 -10.02
CA ASP A 366 14.61 9.79 -9.81
C ASP A 366 13.07 9.71 -9.94
N THR A 367 12.37 9.85 -8.82
CA THR A 367 10.91 9.71 -8.77
C THR A 367 10.16 10.88 -9.42
N VAL A 368 10.86 12.00 -9.70
CA VAL A 368 10.28 13.18 -10.34
C VAL A 368 10.41 13.07 -11.86
N LYS A 369 11.60 12.70 -12.34
CA LYS A 369 11.89 12.54 -13.78
C LYS A 369 11.54 11.17 -14.34
N ALA A 370 11.26 10.19 -13.47
CA ALA A 370 11.02 8.80 -13.82
C ALA A 370 12.18 8.16 -14.61
N THR A 371 13.42 8.53 -14.27
CA THR A 371 14.64 7.97 -14.87
C THR A 371 15.34 7.04 -13.88
N THR A 372 15.93 5.96 -14.37
CA THR A 372 16.60 4.93 -13.55
C THR A 372 18.02 4.69 -14.06
N GLN A 373 18.97 4.59 -13.13
CA GLN A 373 20.34 4.16 -13.38
C GLN A 373 20.67 2.93 -12.53
N ASN A 374 21.53 2.06 -13.06
CA ASN A 374 21.86 0.79 -12.44
C ASN A 374 23.38 0.61 -12.35
N ALA A 375 23.86 0.08 -11.23
CA ALA A 375 25.26 -0.26 -11.03
C ALA A 375 25.37 -1.69 -10.45
N PRO A 376 26.08 -2.62 -11.10
CA PRO A 376 26.35 -3.93 -10.53
C PRO A 376 27.32 -3.80 -9.35
N VAL A 377 27.07 -4.56 -8.29
CA VAL A 377 27.90 -4.60 -7.08
C VAL A 377 28.07 -6.04 -6.64
N THR A 378 29.28 -6.41 -6.25
CA THR A 378 29.56 -7.69 -5.60
C THR A 378 30.13 -7.43 -4.22
N ILE A 379 29.54 -8.06 -3.20
CA ILE A 379 30.01 -8.01 -1.82
C ILE A 379 30.61 -9.36 -1.43
N SER A 380 31.76 -9.35 -0.77
CA SER A 380 32.45 -10.57 -0.35
C SER A 380 32.95 -10.46 1.10
N THR A 381 33.85 -9.52 1.38
CA THR A 381 34.56 -9.45 2.67
C THR A 381 34.64 -8.05 3.29
N MET A 382 34.09 -7.02 2.63
CA MET A 382 34.13 -5.64 3.11
C MET A 382 33.02 -4.77 2.51
N ASP A 383 32.81 -3.60 3.12
CA ASP A 383 31.91 -2.57 2.61
C ASP A 383 32.35 -2.07 1.22
N VAL A 384 31.37 -1.79 0.37
CA VAL A 384 31.56 -1.22 -0.98
C VAL A 384 31.03 0.19 -0.98
N ASN A 385 31.91 1.16 -1.22
CA ASN A 385 31.58 2.58 -1.18
C ASN A 385 31.71 3.22 -2.57
N ASN A 386 31.25 4.47 -2.71
CA ASN A 386 31.34 5.27 -3.94
C ASN A 386 30.53 4.72 -5.12
N ILE A 387 29.41 4.04 -4.86
CA ILE A 387 28.45 3.67 -5.90
C ILE A 387 27.58 4.89 -6.21
N ASN A 388 28.03 5.73 -7.15
CA ASN A 388 27.43 7.04 -7.38
C ASN A 388 26.54 7.07 -8.64
N PHE A 389 25.46 7.84 -8.60
CA PHE A 389 24.52 8.07 -9.71
C PHE A 389 24.34 9.56 -9.99
N ASN A 390 24.26 9.93 -11.27
CA ASN A 390 24.15 11.33 -11.70
C ASN A 390 23.04 11.48 -12.74
N PHE A 391 21.89 12.05 -12.34
CA PHE A 391 20.64 12.16 -13.12
C PHE A 391 20.45 13.49 -13.86
#